data_AF-A0AAE4J0L1-F1
#
_entry.id   AF-A0AAE4J0L1-F1
#
_cell.length_a   1.000
_cell.length_b   1.000
_cell.length_c   1.000
_cell.angle_alpha   90.00
_cell.angle_beta   90.00
_cell.angle_gamma   90.00
#
_symmetry.space_group_name_H-M   'P 1'
#
loop_
_entity.id
_entity.type
_entity.pdbx_description
1 polymer ?
#
loop_
_entity_poly.entity_id
_entity_poly.type
_entity_poly.pdbx_seq_one_letter_code
_entity_poly.pdbx_strand_id
1 'polypeptide(L)'
;MFRIIQPNTWYADMFGEPCKILRATHEVIHYIRNGRTCIASVGRFNQDFEPLTKAQAERIAEEIETAAHIEKLRSMRRDRNTQAGTGVPVAGTMPRPQTEQRVG
;
A
#
# COMPACT_ATOMS: atom_id res chain seq x y z
N MET A 1 8.12 -2.85 -31.21
CA MET A 1 8.76 -4.17 -30.99
C MET A 1 7.65 -5.15 -30.62
N PHE A 2 7.40 -6.19 -31.41
CA PHE A 2 6.40 -7.21 -31.10
C PHE A 2 7.02 -8.24 -30.13
N ARG A 3 6.33 -8.56 -29.04
CA ARG A 3 6.81 -9.49 -28.00
C ARG A 3 5.85 -10.67 -27.95
N ILE A 4 6.37 -11.90 -27.89
CA ILE A 4 5.52 -13.08 -27.70
C ILE A 4 5.19 -13.18 -26.21
N ILE A 5 3.92 -12.96 -25.87
CA ILE A 5 3.42 -13.02 -24.50
C ILE A 5 2.82 -14.40 -24.29
N GLN A 6 3.40 -15.16 -23.36
CA GLN A 6 2.99 -16.52 -23.07
C GLN A 6 2.16 -16.58 -21.78
N PRO A 7 1.26 -17.56 -21.64
CA PRO A 7 0.64 -17.85 -20.35
C PRO A 7 1.69 -18.24 -19.30
N ASN A 8 1.38 -17.99 -18.02
CA ASN A 8 2.26 -18.29 -16.87
C ASN A 8 3.61 -17.57 -16.82
N THR A 9 3.81 -16.54 -17.65
CA THR A 9 4.98 -15.65 -17.54
C THR A 9 4.71 -14.47 -16.60
N TRP A 10 5.78 -13.87 -16.10
CA TRP A 10 5.75 -12.74 -15.17
C TRP A 10 6.19 -11.45 -15.85
N TYR A 11 5.54 -10.36 -15.46
CA TYR A 11 5.85 -9.01 -15.90
C TYR A 11 5.77 -8.06 -14.72
N ALA A 12 6.45 -6.92 -14.79
CA ALA A 12 6.22 -5.79 -13.91
C ALA A 12 5.32 -4.77 -14.62
N ASP A 13 4.36 -4.19 -13.91
CA ASP A 13 3.61 -3.03 -14.44
C ASP A 13 4.42 -1.73 -14.31
N MET A 14 3.87 -0.60 -14.76
CA MET A 14 4.53 0.71 -14.66
C MET A 14 4.90 1.13 -13.23
N PHE A 15 4.29 0.53 -12.21
CA PHE A 15 4.56 0.82 -10.80
C PHE A 15 5.55 -0.19 -10.19
N GLY A 16 6.03 -1.16 -10.99
CA GLY A 16 6.92 -2.23 -10.54
C GLY A 16 6.18 -3.39 -9.86
N GLU A 17 4.85 -3.44 -9.90
CA GLU A 17 4.09 -4.53 -9.28
C GLU A 17 4.15 -5.81 -10.13
N PRO A 18 4.45 -6.97 -9.53
CA PRO A 18 4.54 -8.22 -10.26
C PRO A 18 3.14 -8.67 -10.71
N CYS A 19 3.06 -8.98 -12.00
CA CYS A 19 1.86 -9.42 -12.70
C CYS A 19 2.12 -10.77 -13.34
N LYS A 20 1.19 -11.72 -13.20
CA LYS A 20 1.28 -13.03 -13.84
C LYS A 20 0.26 -13.15 -14.96
N ILE A 21 0.69 -13.54 -16.15
CA ILE A 21 -0.21 -13.78 -17.28
C ILE A 21 -1.01 -15.06 -17.05
N LEU A 22 -2.33 -14.94 -17.12
CA LEU A 22 -3.25 -16.08 -17.06
C LEU A 22 -3.52 -16.61 -18.47
N ARG A 23 -3.83 -15.69 -19.40
CA ARG A 23 -4.16 -16.00 -20.79
C ARG A 23 -3.78 -14.83 -21.68
N ALA A 24 -3.17 -15.11 -22.82
CA ALA A 24 -2.90 -14.12 -23.86
C ALA A 24 -3.71 -14.48 -25.12
N THR A 25 -4.45 -13.50 -25.65
CA THR A 25 -5.07 -13.56 -26.98
C THR A 25 -4.41 -12.50 -27.87
N HIS A 26 -4.79 -12.45 -29.15
CA HIS A 26 -4.24 -11.47 -30.09
C HIS A 26 -4.77 -10.04 -29.85
N GLU A 27 -5.89 -9.88 -29.15
CA GLU A 27 -6.47 -8.56 -28.83
C GLU A 27 -6.19 -8.15 -27.40
N VAL A 28 -6.40 -9.08 -26.46
CA VAL A 28 -6.36 -8.81 -25.02
C VAL A 28 -5.54 -9.84 -24.24
N ILE A 29 -5.01 -9.39 -23.11
CA ILE A 29 -4.24 -10.18 -22.17
C ILE A 29 -4.93 -10.12 -20.82
N HIS A 30 -5.16 -11.31 -20.26
CA HIS A 30 -5.66 -11.50 -18.92
C HIS A 30 -4.48 -11.79 -17.99
N TYR A 31 -4.37 -11.01 -16.92
CA TYR A 31 -3.30 -11.15 -15.93
C TYR A 31 -3.85 -11.00 -14.52
N ILE A 32 -3.12 -11.51 -13.54
CA ILE A 32 -3.40 -11.31 -12.12
C ILE A 32 -2.35 -10.35 -11.54
N ARG A 33 -2.83 -9.34 -10.79
CA ARG A 33 -2.01 -8.38 -10.05
C ARG A 33 -2.59 -8.23 -8.65
N ASN A 34 -1.76 -8.41 -7.63
CA ASN A 34 -2.17 -8.30 -6.22
C ASN A 34 -3.48 -9.06 -5.90
N GLY A 35 -3.60 -10.30 -6.40
CA GLY A 35 -4.79 -11.15 -6.23
C GLY A 35 -6.02 -10.79 -7.07
N ARG A 36 -5.97 -9.73 -7.89
CA ARG A 36 -7.07 -9.29 -8.75
C ARG A 36 -6.82 -9.64 -10.21
N THR A 37 -7.84 -10.12 -10.90
CA THR A 37 -7.77 -10.36 -12.35
C THR A 37 -8.01 -9.06 -13.09
N CYS A 38 -7.11 -8.72 -14.01
CA CYS A 38 -7.14 -7.52 -14.83
C CYS A 38 -7.05 -7.91 -16.32
N ILE A 39 -7.52 -7.01 -17.19
CA ILE A 39 -7.53 -7.18 -18.63
C ILE A 39 -6.92 -5.94 -19.26
N ALA A 40 -6.01 -6.13 -20.22
CA ALA A 40 -5.43 -5.04 -21.01
C ALA A 40 -5.37 -5.44 -22.48
N SER A 41 -5.38 -4.46 -23.39
CA SER A 41 -5.09 -4.71 -24.80
C SER A 41 -3.62 -5.08 -24.99
N VAL A 42 -3.31 -5.84 -26.04
CA VAL A 42 -1.92 -6.21 -26.37
C VAL A 42 -1.04 -4.98 -26.61
N GLY A 43 -1.58 -3.93 -27.23
CA GLY A 43 -0.87 -2.67 -27.47
C GLY A 43 -0.45 -1.99 -26.16
N ARG A 44 -1.40 -1.83 -25.23
CA ARG A 44 -1.13 -1.25 -23.91
C ARG A 44 -0.15 -2.09 -23.11
N PHE A 45 -0.34 -3.41 -23.11
CA PHE A 45 0.52 -4.31 -22.35
C PHE A 45 1.98 -4.25 -22.82
N ASN A 46 2.22 -4.17 -24.14
CA ASN A 46 3.59 -4.07 -24.67
C ASN A 46 4.31 -2.76 -24.32
N GLN A 47 3.56 -1.69 -24.06
CA GLN A 47 4.10 -0.38 -23.72
C GLN A 47 4.33 -0.22 -22.22
N ASP A 48 3.36 -0.67 -21.41
CA ASP A 48 3.32 -0.39 -19.97
C ASP A 48 4.05 -1.45 -19.12
N PHE A 49 4.32 -2.64 -19.68
CA PHE A 49 4.85 -3.78 -18.91
C PHE A 49 6.24 -4.21 -19.35
N GLU A 50 7.06 -4.57 -18.37
CA GLU A 50 8.42 -5.08 -18.56
C GLU A 50 8.51 -6.56 -18.18
N PRO A 51 9.22 -7.38 -18.97
CA PRO A 51 9.36 -8.80 -18.67
C PRO A 51 10.15 -9.00 -17.38
N LEU A 52 9.66 -9.90 -16.53
CA LEU A 52 10.25 -10.20 -15.23
C LEU A 52 10.52 -11.70 -15.10
N THR A 53 11.63 -12.08 -14.48
CA THR A 53 11.86 -13.50 -14.16
C THR A 53 10.98 -13.93 -12.98
N LYS A 54 10.62 -15.21 -12.92
CA LYS A 54 9.82 -15.75 -11.81
C LYS A 54 10.46 -15.45 -10.44
N ALA A 55 11.77 -15.63 -10.33
CA ALA A 55 12.50 -15.37 -9.08
C ALA A 55 12.48 -13.89 -8.67
N GLN A 56 12.54 -12.96 -9.64
CA GLN A 56 12.39 -11.53 -9.36
C GLN A 56 10.95 -11.19 -8.95
N ALA A 57 9.96 -11.78 -9.61
CA ALA A 57 8.55 -11.58 -9.27
C ALA A 57 8.23 -12.03 -7.84
N GLU A 58 8.74 -13.19 -7.42
CA GLU A 58 8.58 -13.72 -6.07
C GLU A 58 9.24 -12.81 -5.03
N ARG A 59 10.48 -12.36 -5.26
CA ARG A 59 11.17 -11.41 -4.36
C ARG A 59 10.41 -10.09 -4.19
N ILE A 60 9.96 -9.49 -5.29
CA ILE A 60 9.20 -8.23 -5.23
C ILE A 60 7.87 -8.44 -4.50
N ALA A 61 7.18 -9.57 -4.72
CA ALA A 61 5.94 -9.87 -4.01
C ALA A 61 6.17 -9.99 -2.49
N GLU A 62 7.23 -10.68 -2.06
CA GLU A 62 7.62 -10.82 -0.65
C GLU A 62 8.00 -9.46 -0.03
N GLU A 63 8.72 -8.61 -0.76
CA GLU A 63 9.10 -7.26 -0.31
C GLU A 63 7.86 -6.36 -0.12
N ILE A 64 6.91 -6.41 -1.05
CA ILE A 64 5.64 -5.67 -0.96
C ILE A 64 4.81 -6.15 0.23
N GLU A 65 4.70 -7.47 0.43
CA GLU A 65 3.99 -8.05 1.58
C GLU A 65 4.64 -7.62 2.91
N THR A 66 5.97 -7.63 2.98
CA THR A 66 6.73 -7.17 4.14
C THR A 66 6.50 -5.68 4.43
N ALA A 67 6.53 -4.84 3.40
CA ALA A 67 6.25 -3.41 3.53
C ALA A 67 4.82 -3.15 4.03
N ALA A 68 3.83 -3.84 3.47
CA ALA A 68 2.43 -3.75 3.90
C ALA A 68 2.25 -4.20 5.36
N HIS A 69 2.97 -5.24 5.78
CA HIS A 69 2.95 -5.70 7.18
C HIS A 69 3.51 -4.63 8.13
N ILE A 70 4.65 -4.01 7.79
CA ILE A 70 5.27 -2.94 8.59
C ILE A 70 4.34 -1.73 8.67
N GLU A 71 3.71 -1.34 7.56
CA GLU A 71 2.76 -0.23 7.54
C GLU A 71 1.56 -0.48 8.47
N LYS A 72 1.00 -1.71 8.44
CA LYS A 72 -0.09 -2.11 9.34
C LYS A 72 0.33 -1.97 10.81
N LEU A 73 1.53 -2.41 11.17
CA LEU A 73 2.06 -2.24 12.54
C LEU A 73 2.21 -0.76 12.91
N ARG A 74 2.67 0.09 11.98
CA ARG A 74 2.75 1.55 12.19
C ARG A 74 1.37 2.19 12.34
N SER A 75 0.36 1.75 11.59
CA SER A 75 -1.02 2.22 11.75
C SER A 75 -1.57 1.86 13.12
N MET A 76 -1.47 0.59 13.53
CA MET A 76 -1.94 0.13 14.84
C MET A 76 -1.30 0.91 16.01
N ARG A 77 -0.01 1.27 15.88
CA ARG A 77 0.68 2.11 16.88
C ARG A 77 0.16 3.55 16.87
N ARG A 78 -0.10 4.13 15.69
CA ARG A 78 -0.71 5.47 15.56
C ARG A 78 -2.11 5.50 16.17
N ASP A 79 -2.97 4.57 15.83
CA ASP A 79 -4.35 4.51 16.34
C ASP A 79 -4.38 4.39 17.86
N ARG A 80 -3.52 3.52 18.42
CA ARG A 80 -3.33 3.39 19.86
C ARG A 80 -2.85 4.70 20.50
N ASN A 81 -1.89 5.39 19.88
CA ASN A 81 -1.36 6.65 20.39
C ASN A 81 -2.35 7.82 20.26
N THR A 82 -3.19 7.82 19.23
CA THR A 82 -4.28 8.79 19.04
C THR A 82 -5.36 8.60 20.11
N GLN A 83 -5.71 7.36 20.48
CA GLN A 83 -6.58 7.10 21.63
C GLN A 83 -5.96 7.53 22.96
N ALA A 84 -4.64 7.35 23.15
CA ALA A 84 -3.94 7.84 24.34
C ALA A 84 -3.85 9.38 24.41
N GLY A 85 -3.92 10.08 23.27
CA GLY A 85 -3.86 11.54 23.17
C GLY A 85 -5.20 12.26 23.34
N THR A 86 -6.34 11.56 23.40
CA THR A 86 -7.69 12.16 23.42
C THR A 86 -8.37 12.18 24.79
N GLY A 87 -7.64 11.98 25.90
CA GLY A 87 -8.24 12.21 27.21
C GLY A 87 -7.27 12.24 28.36
N VAL A 88 -6.76 13.42 28.70
CA VAL A 88 -6.67 13.92 30.08
C VAL A 88 -6.64 15.46 30.06
N PRO A 89 -7.71 16.20 30.43
CA PRO A 89 -7.50 17.53 31.00
C PRO A 89 -6.73 17.32 32.29
N VAL A 90 -5.47 17.79 32.35
CA VAL A 90 -4.65 17.72 33.56
C VAL A 90 -5.38 18.47 34.66
N ALA A 91 -6.00 17.73 35.59
CA ALA A 91 -6.56 18.26 36.81
C ALA A 91 -5.41 18.81 37.66
N GLY A 92 -5.11 20.10 37.51
CA GLY A 92 -3.93 20.68 38.16
C GLY A 92 -3.85 22.20 38.26
N THR A 93 -4.85 22.96 37.80
CA THR A 93 -4.90 24.42 38.06
C THR A 93 -6.24 24.78 38.67
N MET A 94 -6.37 24.63 39.99
CA MET A 94 -7.41 25.38 40.70
C MET A 94 -7.08 26.88 40.56
N PRO A 95 -8.01 27.74 40.12
CA PRO A 95 -7.83 29.18 40.27
C PRO A 95 -7.81 29.49 41.76
N ARG A 96 -6.77 30.21 42.22
CA ARG A 96 -6.67 30.74 43.58
C ARG A 96 -7.92 31.57 43.89
N PRO A 97 -8.58 31.40 45.05
CA PRO A 97 -9.60 32.35 45.48
C PRO A 97 -8.91 33.71 45.76
N GLN A 98 -9.43 34.77 45.15
CA GLN A 98 -9.04 36.15 45.49
C GLN A 98 -9.38 36.40 46.96
N THR A 99 -8.35 36.64 47.77
CA THR A 99 -8.54 37.19 49.11
C THR A 99 -9.02 38.63 48.96
N GLU A 100 -10.30 38.86 49.23
CA GLU A 100 -10.86 40.18 49.45
C GLU A 100 -10.18 40.76 50.71
N GLN A 101 -9.24 41.69 50.51
CA GLN A 101 -8.72 42.54 51.59
C GLN A 101 -9.24 43.96 51.39
N ARG A 102 -10.30 44.22 52.12
CA ARG A 102 -10.86 45.50 52.55
C ARG A 102 -9.75 46.45 53.01
N VAL A 103 -9.69 47.64 52.43
CA VAL A 103 -9.06 48.82 53.04
C VAL A 103 -10.15 49.88 53.18
N GLY A 104 -10.29 50.37 54.41
CA GLY A 104 -11.23 51.44 54.79
C GLY A 104 -10.71 52.83 54.47
#